data_AF-A0A0F9ICQ9-F1
#
_entry.id   AF-A0A0F9ICQ9-F1
#
_cell.length_a   1.000
_cell.length_b   1.000
_cell.length_c   1.000
_cell.angle_alpha   90.00
_cell.angle_beta   90.00
_cell.angle_gamma   90.00
#
_symmetry.space_group_name_H-M   'P 1'
#
loop_
_entity.id
_entity.type
_entity.pdbx_description
1 polymer ?
#
loop_
_entity_poly.entity_id
_entity_poly.type
_entity_poly.pdbx_seq_one_letter_code
_entity_poly.pdbx_strand_id
1 'polypeptide(L)'
;MDIEKERGSLDGKSKFVFWDVEIEIITSDRGYGEKDGQGLTNIDTISNNVVKTFMNKTNRITLSNNSMKFTHPETTSVSTEEFNNELVYRRSIMLSFESRIQVSV
;
A
#
# COMPACT_ATOMS: atom_id res chain seq x y z
N MET A 1 4.01 -25.65 -5.30
CA MET A 1 5.46 -25.83 -5.52
C MET A 1 6.05 -24.44 -5.43
N ASP A 2 6.42 -24.06 -4.22
CA ASP A 2 7.05 -22.78 -3.91
C ASP A 2 8.39 -22.70 -4.62
N ILE A 3 8.47 -21.82 -5.61
CA ILE A 3 9.76 -21.35 -6.09
C ILE A 3 9.95 -20.02 -5.38
N GLU A 4 10.49 -20.08 -4.16
CA GLU A 4 11.32 -19.00 -3.62
C GLU A 4 12.41 -18.74 -4.67
N LYS A 5 12.13 -17.82 -5.60
CA LYS A 5 13.15 -17.25 -6.46
C LYS A 5 14.02 -16.40 -5.55
N GLU A 6 15.01 -17.02 -4.91
CA GLU A 6 16.16 -16.29 -4.39
C GLU A 6 16.79 -15.54 -5.56
N ARG A 7 16.36 -14.29 -5.77
CA ARG A 7 17.00 -13.37 -6.70
C ARG A 7 18.24 -12.85 -5.97
N GLY A 8 19.33 -13.61 -6.06
CA GLY A 8 20.66 -13.13 -5.71
C GLY A 8 21.24 -12.29 -6.84
N SER A 9 22.12 -11.35 -6.51
CA SER A 9 23.01 -10.75 -7.50
C SER A 9 23.97 -11.80 -8.05
N LEU A 10 24.32 -11.70 -9.34
CA LEU A 10 25.25 -12.63 -10.02
C LEU A 10 26.63 -12.70 -9.35
N ASP A 11 27.03 -11.65 -8.64
CA ASP A 11 28.28 -11.58 -7.88
C ASP A 11 28.18 -12.13 -6.45
N GLY A 12 26.99 -12.58 -6.02
CA GLY A 12 26.73 -13.07 -4.67
C GLY A 12 26.75 -12.01 -3.57
N LYS A 13 27.00 -10.73 -3.90
CA LYS A 13 27.24 -9.67 -2.90
C LYS A 13 25.96 -9.08 -2.32
N SER A 14 24.82 -9.32 -2.95
CA SER A 14 23.54 -8.80 -2.49
C SER A 14 22.40 -9.76 -2.76
N LYS A 15 21.38 -9.72 -1.90
CA LYS A 15 20.09 -10.41 -2.07
C LYS A 15 18.97 -9.39 -2.19
N PHE A 16 17.90 -9.76 -2.89
CA PHE A 16 16.65 -9.02 -2.88
C PHE A 16 15.70 -9.58 -1.82
N VAL A 17 15.14 -8.70 -0.99
CA VAL A 17 14.11 -9.00 0.01
C VAL A 17 12.83 -8.30 -0.40
N PHE A 18 11.71 -9.02 -0.37
CA PHE A 18 10.40 -8.47 -0.66
C PHE A 18 9.64 -8.28 0.64
N TRP A 19 8.93 -7.16 0.76
CA TRP A 19 8.15 -6.82 1.93
C TRP A 19 6.87 -6.12 1.50
N ASP A 20 5.77 -6.56 2.08
CA ASP A 20 4.43 -6.06 1.78
C ASP A 20 3.91 -5.29 2.99
N VAL A 21 3.36 -4.11 2.73
CA VAL A 21 2.68 -3.29 3.74
C VAL A 21 1.23 -3.16 3.33
N GLU A 22 0.33 -3.66 4.16
CA GLU A 22 -1.10 -3.45 3.98
C GLU A 22 -1.56 -2.22 4.76
N ILE A 23 -2.23 -1.29 4.06
CA ILE A 23 -2.83 -0.09 4.65
C ILE A 23 -4.34 -0.26 4.58
N GLU A 24 -4.98 -0.34 5.74
CA GLU A 24 -6.43 -0.30 5.87
C GLU A 24 -6.90 1.13 6.12
N ILE A 25 -7.83 1.61 5.29
CA ILE A 25 -8.48 2.91 5.42
C ILE A 25 -9.93 2.65 5.77
N ILE A 26 -10.41 3.26 6.86
CA ILE A 26 -11.79 3.15 7.32
C ILE A 26 -12.39 4.53 7.41
N THR A 27 -13.58 4.72 6.83
CA THR A 27 -14.39 5.92 6.97
C THR A 27 -15.83 5.53 7.29
N SER A 28 -16.64 6.52 7.67
CA SER A 28 -18.08 6.34 7.83
C SER A 28 -18.79 7.62 7.43
N ASP A 29 -20.11 7.55 7.24
CA ASP A 29 -20.96 8.74 7.07
C ASP A 29 -21.19 9.49 8.39
N ARG A 30 -20.67 8.99 9.51
CA ARG A 30 -20.78 9.63 10.83
C ARG A 30 -20.11 11.01 10.81
N GLY A 31 -20.87 12.04 11.16
CA GLY A 31 -20.41 13.42 11.20
C GLY A 31 -20.67 14.23 9.92
N TYR A 32 -21.26 13.60 8.88
CA TYR A 32 -21.65 14.28 7.65
C TYR A 32 -23.10 14.79 7.64
N GLY A 33 -23.88 14.54 8.70
CA GLY A 33 -25.27 14.96 8.81
C GLY A 33 -26.16 14.19 7.83
N GLU A 34 -27.00 14.89 7.07
CA GLU A 34 -27.88 14.31 6.03
C GLU A 34 -27.17 14.05 4.69
N LYS A 35 -25.83 13.99 4.68
CA LYS A 35 -25.03 13.79 3.46
C LYS A 35 -24.50 12.36 3.38
N ASP A 36 -25.40 11.44 3.10
CA ASP A 36 -25.07 10.03 2.88
C ASP A 36 -24.08 9.88 1.71
N GLY A 37 -23.14 8.94 1.81
CA GLY A 37 -22.12 8.66 0.80
C GLY A 37 -20.89 9.58 0.81
N GLN A 38 -20.79 10.52 1.75
CA GLN A 38 -19.59 11.34 1.92
C GLN A 38 -18.41 10.52 2.46
N GLY A 39 -18.66 9.55 3.34
CA GLY A 39 -17.66 8.59 3.80
C GLY A 39 -17.03 7.84 2.64
N LEU A 40 -17.83 7.45 1.65
CA LEU A 40 -17.36 6.78 0.43
C LEU A 40 -16.47 7.70 -0.43
N THR A 41 -16.87 8.96 -0.61
CA THR A 41 -16.06 9.93 -1.37
C THR A 41 -14.73 10.23 -0.65
N ASN A 42 -14.75 10.26 0.68
CA ASN A 42 -13.56 10.48 1.47
C ASN A 42 -12.59 9.30 1.41
N ILE A 43 -13.09 8.07 1.49
CA ILE A 43 -12.22 6.89 1.35
C ILE A 43 -11.58 6.85 -0.04
N ASP A 44 -12.30 7.19 -1.10
CA ASP A 44 -11.74 7.32 -2.44
C ASP A 44 -10.63 8.37 -2.51
N THR A 45 -10.88 9.53 -1.93
CA THR A 45 -9.91 10.62 -1.90
C THR A 45 -8.64 10.24 -1.14
N ILE A 46 -8.77 9.66 0.06
CA ILE A 46 -7.64 9.24 0.88
C ILE A 46 -6.86 8.13 0.17
N SER A 47 -7.55 7.11 -0.33
CA SER A 47 -6.94 5.97 -1.04
C SER A 47 -6.13 6.43 -2.25
N ASN A 48 -6.69 7.31 -3.07
CA ASN A 48 -6.01 7.87 -4.24
C ASN A 48 -4.81 8.71 -3.84
N ASN A 49 -4.89 9.46 -2.74
CA ASN A 49 -3.76 10.25 -2.25
C ASN A 49 -2.62 9.37 -1.73
N VAL A 50 -2.93 8.27 -1.04
CA VAL A 50 -1.94 7.26 -0.61
C VAL A 50 -1.22 6.71 -1.84
N VAL A 51 -1.96 6.17 -2.81
CA VAL A 51 -1.40 5.63 -4.07
C VAL A 51 -0.53 6.67 -4.79
N LYS A 52 -1.04 7.90 -4.95
CA LYS A 52 -0.33 8.99 -5.62
C LYS A 52 0.96 9.38 -4.90
N THR A 53 0.96 9.37 -3.57
CA THR A 53 2.15 9.67 -2.75
C THR A 53 3.24 8.64 -3.00
N PHE A 54 2.90 7.36 -3.01
CA PHE A 54 3.88 6.29 -3.27
C PHE A 54 4.35 6.24 -4.73
N MET A 55 3.48 6.61 -5.67
CA MET A 55 3.82 6.70 -7.10
C MET A 55 4.58 7.98 -7.47
N ASN A 56 4.64 8.98 -6.58
CA ASN A 56 5.35 10.23 -6.83
C ASN A 56 6.85 9.99 -7.09
N LYS A 57 7.41 10.65 -8.12
CA LYS A 57 8.82 10.53 -8.50
C LYS A 57 9.78 10.83 -7.35
N THR A 58 9.49 11.84 -6.53
CA THR A 58 10.32 12.20 -5.36
C THR A 58 10.36 11.06 -4.36
N ASN A 59 9.22 10.47 -4.03
CA ASN A 59 9.16 9.33 -3.12
C ASN A 59 9.90 8.12 -3.68
N ARG A 60 9.71 7.81 -4.98
CA ARG A 60 10.45 6.74 -5.67
C ARG A 60 11.97 6.92 -5.61
N ILE A 61 12.47 8.14 -5.80
CA ILE A 61 13.90 8.46 -5.68
C ILE A 61 14.37 8.26 -4.24
N THR A 62 13.64 8.79 -3.26
CA THR A 62 13.99 8.64 -1.84
C THR A 62 14.03 7.17 -1.43
N LEU A 63 13.06 6.36 -1.84
CA LEU A 63 13.06 4.91 -1.60
C LEU A 63 14.29 4.26 -2.25
N SER A 64 14.57 4.58 -3.52
CA SER A 64 15.71 3.99 -4.25
C SER A 64 17.04 4.33 -3.61
N ASN A 65 17.21 5.54 -3.08
CA ASN A 65 18.41 5.95 -2.35
C ASN A 65 18.58 5.17 -1.03
N ASN A 66 17.49 4.66 -0.47
CA ASN A 66 17.49 3.78 0.71
C ASN A 66 17.48 2.28 0.32
N SER A 67 17.92 1.93 -0.89
CA SER A 67 17.92 0.56 -1.41
C SER A 67 16.55 -0.12 -1.40
N MET A 68 15.47 0.66 -1.55
CA MET A 68 14.10 0.20 -1.61
C MET A 68 13.45 0.62 -2.92
N LYS A 69 12.67 -0.26 -3.52
CA LYS A 69 11.90 0.01 -4.73
C LYS A 69 10.45 -0.31 -4.48
N PHE A 70 9.61 0.66 -4.76
CA PHE A 70 8.17 0.45 -4.77
C PHE A 70 7.75 -0.18 -6.10
N THR A 71 7.02 -1.29 -6.05
CA THR A 71 6.62 -2.04 -7.25
C THR A 71 5.31 -1.50 -7.81
N HIS A 72 4.20 -1.75 -7.13
CA HIS A 72 2.86 -1.35 -7.52
C HIS A 72 1.93 -1.38 -6.28
N PRO A 73 1.05 -0.37 -6.09
CA PRO A 73 -0.01 -0.44 -5.10
C PRO A 73 -1.20 -1.21 -5.65
N GLU A 74 -1.67 -2.21 -4.92
CA GLU A 74 -2.85 -3.00 -5.28
C GLU A 74 -3.96 -2.80 -4.25
N THR A 75 -5.18 -2.53 -4.69
CA THR A 75 -6.35 -2.55 -3.80
C THR A 75 -6.75 -4.00 -3.56
N THR A 76 -6.58 -4.50 -2.34
CA THR A 76 -6.83 -5.90 -1.98
C THR A 76 -8.26 -6.15 -1.53
N SER A 77 -8.90 -5.15 -0.94
CA SER A 77 -10.27 -5.26 -0.41
C SER A 77 -11.00 -3.93 -0.47
N VAL A 78 -12.30 -4.00 -0.75
CA VAL A 78 -13.25 -2.89 -0.62
C VAL A 78 -14.52 -3.46 0.02
N SER A 79 -14.93 -2.93 1.16
CA SER A 79 -16.19 -3.32 1.80
C SER A 79 -16.99 -2.11 2.25
N THR A 80 -18.31 -2.29 2.25
CA THR A 80 -19.29 -1.37 2.83
C THR A 80 -20.16 -2.19 3.75
N GLU A 81 -20.20 -1.83 5.02
CA GLU A 81 -20.89 -2.57 6.06
C GLU A 81 -21.73 -1.62 6.91
N GLU A 82 -22.92 -2.06 7.29
CA GLU A 82 -23.73 -1.35 8.28
C GLU A 82 -23.30 -1.80 9.68
N PHE A 83 -22.80 -0.88 10.49
CA PHE A 83 -22.37 -1.13 11.86
C PHE A 83 -23.09 -0.16 12.80
N ASN A 84 -23.96 -0.68 13.68
CA ASN A 84 -24.77 0.15 14.59
C ASN A 84 -25.58 1.25 13.88
N ASN A 85 -26.28 0.92 12.78
CA ASN A 85 -27.03 1.86 11.93
C ASN A 85 -26.18 2.94 11.25
N GLU A 86 -24.86 2.76 11.14
CA GLU A 86 -23.95 3.64 10.41
C GLU A 86 -23.34 2.88 9.22
N LEU A 87 -23.29 3.54 8.05
CA LEU A 87 -22.53 3.01 6.91
C LEU A 87 -21.04 3.23 7.14
N VAL A 88 -20.30 2.13 7.23
CA VAL A 88 -18.84 2.08 7.35
C VAL A 88 -18.27 1.63 6.02
N TYR A 89 -17.27 2.35 5.53
CA TYR A 89 -16.55 2.04 4.30
C TYR A 89 -15.12 1.65 4.65
N ARG A 90 -14.65 0.57 4.06
CA ARG A 90 -13.29 0.05 4.27
C ARG A 90 -12.62 -0.21 2.93
N ARG A 91 -11.33 0.11 2.87
CA ARG A 91 -10.48 -0.23 1.73
C ARG A 91 -9.10 -0.61 2.22
N SER A 92 -8.60 -1.74 1.72
CA SER A 92 -7.24 -2.18 1.95
C SER A 92 -6.39 -1.97 0.70
N ILE A 93 -5.20 -1.42 0.89
CA ILE A 93 -4.22 -1.17 -0.17
C ILE A 93 -2.92 -1.87 0.24
N MET A 94 -2.48 -2.81 -0.58
CA MET A 94 -1.20 -3.47 -0.42
C MET A 94 -0.12 -2.71 -1.18
N LEU A 95 0.97 -2.42 -0.48
CA LEU A 95 2.16 -1.77 -1.01
C LEU A 95 3.31 -2.77 -0.98
N SER A 96 3.70 -3.26 -2.15
CA SER A 96 4.81 -4.20 -2.26
C SER A 96 6.12 -3.48 -2.56
N PHE A 97 7.14 -3.80 -1.77
CA PHE A 97 8.46 -3.22 -1.88
C PHE A 97 9.52 -4.30 -2.10
N GLU A 98 10.52 -3.95 -2.90
CA GLU A 98 11.72 -4.74 -3.13
C GLU A 98 12.90 -3.99 -2.51
N SER A 99 13.60 -4.60 -1.57
CA SER A 99 14.83 -4.07 -1.00
C SER A 99 16.04 -4.86 -1.48
N ARG A 100 17.14 -4.17 -1.74
CA ARG A 100 18.45 -4.81 -2.00
C ARG A 100 19.28 -4.74 -0.72
N ILE A 101 19.60 -5.88 -0.14
CA ILE A 101 20.48 -5.99 1.02
C ILE A 101 21.86 -6.50 0.60
N GLN A 102 22.92 -5.92 1.16
CA GLN A 102 24.28 -6.41 0.97
C GLN A 102 24.54 -7.56 1.94
N VAL A 103 25.09 -8.67 1.45
CA VAL A 103 25.25 -9.92 2.24
C VAL A 103 26.72 -10.27 2.45
N SER A 104 27.64 -9.67 1.67
CA SER A 104 29.08 -9.83 1.87
C SER A 104 29.82 -8.50 1.72
N VAL A 105 30.82 -8.28 2.58
CA VAL A 105 31.80 -7.18 2.51
C VAL A 105 33.03 -7.65 1.73
#